data_AF-A0A4Q3VZE0-F1
#
_entry.id   AF-A0A4Q3VZE0-F1
#
_cell.length_a   1.000
_cell.length_b   1.000
_cell.length_c   1.000
_cell.angle_alpha   90.00
_cell.angle_beta   90.00
_cell.angle_gamma   90.00
#
_symmetry.space_group_name_H-M   'P 1'
#
loop_
_entity.id
_entity.type
_entity.pdbx_description
1 polymer ?
#
loop_
_entity_poly.entity_id
_entity_poly.type
_entity_poly.pdbx_seq_one_letter_code
_entity_poly.pdbx_strand_id
1 'polypeptide(L)'
;FTLGRSNYTEEDVKEAARAFTGWSATAKGEFIFRKGQHDYGRKTFLGQHGDFDGDDVLNIILEQKQTALYISSKVFQFFVNEQPDTDKIAWLADRFYNSGYKIAGLLEDIFTSEWFYEQRHIGARIKSPVELLVGMQRMLPMKIENEESLIVLQRLLGQMLFYPPNVAGWPGGRTWIDSSTMMLRMRVPQLINDEDEMNVSPKDDDDQMMGSGESTSMEVSSKMMAKVKSQKLKGAGAINADIDWGAYTNHFEKTPREKLINDMAAVLLQTKTAVGSNLIKQYSDESGRQSFIKTATLQIMSTPEYQLC
;
A
#
# COMPACT_ATOMS: atom_id res chain seq x y z
N PHE A 1 12.37 13.60 0.45
CA PHE A 1 13.43 13.39 -0.56
C PHE A 1 12.82 13.46 -1.96
N THR A 2 12.61 14.65 -2.50
CA THR A 2 11.96 14.87 -3.80
C THR A 2 12.92 14.76 -4.99
N LEU A 3 14.23 14.89 -4.76
CA LEU A 3 15.28 14.75 -5.78
C LEU A 3 15.74 13.29 -5.99
N GLY A 4 15.35 12.36 -5.11
CA GLY A 4 15.92 11.01 -5.04
C GLY A 4 17.31 10.96 -4.40
N ARG A 5 17.72 9.77 -3.95
CA ARG A 5 19.03 9.56 -3.30
C ARG A 5 20.16 9.92 -4.26
N SER A 6 21.26 10.44 -3.72
CA SER A 6 22.48 10.81 -4.45
C SER A 6 22.40 12.08 -5.32
N ASN A 7 21.30 12.84 -5.25
CA ASN A 7 21.15 14.12 -5.97
C ASN A 7 21.29 15.36 -5.06
N TYR A 8 21.79 15.16 -3.85
CA TYR A 8 22.04 16.21 -2.86
C TYR A 8 23.15 15.72 -1.91
N THR A 9 23.83 16.65 -1.26
CA THR A 9 24.89 16.36 -0.27
C THR A 9 24.36 16.41 1.16
N GLU A 10 25.16 15.95 2.13
CA GLU A 10 24.83 16.13 3.55
C GLU A 10 24.76 17.62 3.94
N GLU A 11 25.60 18.45 3.31
CA GLU A 11 25.59 19.90 3.50
C GLU A 11 24.26 20.50 3.05
N ASP A 12 23.75 20.11 1.88
CA ASP A 12 22.44 20.56 1.39
C ASP A 12 21.31 20.19 2.38
N VAL A 13 21.39 19.01 3.01
CA VAL A 13 20.40 18.59 4.02
C VAL A 13 20.47 19.47 5.26
N LYS A 14 21.67 19.81 5.73
CA LYS A 14 21.86 20.70 6.89
C LYS A 14 21.38 22.12 6.60
N GLU A 15 21.72 22.65 5.43
CA GLU A 15 21.36 24.01 5.02
C GLU A 15 19.86 24.13 4.73
N ALA A 16 19.24 23.10 4.15
CA ALA A 16 17.78 23.02 4.06
C ALA A 16 17.13 22.98 5.45
N ALA A 17 17.66 22.19 6.38
CA ALA A 17 17.13 22.12 7.75
C ALA A 17 17.22 23.49 8.45
N ARG A 18 18.29 24.26 8.24
CA ARG A 18 18.42 25.65 8.71
C ARG A 18 17.33 26.53 8.10
N ALA A 19 17.03 26.41 6.80
CA ALA A 19 15.98 27.18 6.14
C ALA A 19 14.57 26.87 6.67
N PHE A 20 14.30 25.62 7.06
CA PHE A 20 13.01 25.22 7.65
C PHE A 20 12.86 25.55 9.15
N THR A 21 13.88 26.10 9.79
CA THR A 21 13.75 26.55 11.19
C THR A 21 12.62 27.59 11.33
N GLY A 22 11.93 27.58 12.47
CA GLY A 22 10.77 28.43 12.69
C GLY A 22 9.45 27.93 12.08
N TRP A 23 9.46 26.96 11.14
CA TRP A 23 8.24 26.28 10.71
C TRP A 23 7.70 25.44 11.85
N SER A 24 6.43 25.63 12.22
CA SER A 24 5.79 24.91 13.31
C SER A 24 4.29 24.77 13.06
N ALA A 25 3.62 24.05 13.96
CA ALA A 25 2.17 23.90 13.94
C ALA A 25 1.57 24.36 15.28
N THR A 26 0.33 24.84 15.23
CA THR A 26 -0.48 25.01 16.44
C THR A 26 -0.88 23.64 17.00
N ALA A 27 -1.43 23.60 18.23
CA ALA A 27 -2.00 22.36 18.78
C ALA A 27 -3.16 21.80 17.92
N LYS A 28 -3.74 22.61 17.02
CA LYS A 28 -4.77 22.20 16.05
C LYS A 28 -4.18 21.71 14.72
N GLY A 29 -2.86 21.73 14.55
CA GLY A 29 -2.19 21.33 13.31
C GLY A 29 -2.09 22.43 12.25
N GLU A 30 -2.45 23.68 12.56
CA GLU A 30 -2.36 24.79 11.61
C GLU A 30 -0.91 25.27 11.50
N PHE A 31 -0.45 25.52 10.28
CA PHE A 31 0.91 26.04 10.05
C PHE A 31 1.10 27.42 10.68
N ILE A 32 2.22 27.60 11.37
CA ILE A 32 2.68 28.88 11.90
C ILE A 32 4.18 29.05 11.67
N PHE A 33 4.59 30.28 11.34
CA PHE A 33 6.00 30.65 11.26
C PHE A 33 6.45 31.43 12.50
N ARG A 34 7.37 30.85 13.27
CA ARG A 34 7.94 31.42 14.48
C ARG A 34 9.26 32.11 14.16
N LYS A 35 9.16 33.41 13.83
CA LYS A 35 10.32 34.26 13.49
C LYS A 35 11.48 34.16 14.49
N GLY A 36 11.20 34.15 15.79
CA GLY A 36 12.23 34.05 16.83
C GLY A 36 12.95 32.70 16.93
N GLN A 37 12.50 31.68 16.19
CA GLN A 37 13.11 30.35 16.11
C GLN A 37 13.74 30.09 14.74
N HIS A 38 13.70 31.06 13.82
CA HIS A 38 14.27 30.93 12.48
C HIS A 38 15.72 31.42 12.44
N ASP A 39 16.56 30.68 11.73
CA ASP A 39 17.94 31.06 11.41
C ASP A 39 17.96 31.92 10.16
N TYR A 40 18.12 33.24 10.34
CA TYR A 40 18.26 34.21 9.26
C TYR A 40 19.68 34.30 8.67
N GLY A 41 20.60 33.45 9.12
CA GLY A 41 21.94 33.40 8.56
C GLY A 41 21.92 33.00 7.09
N ARG A 42 22.95 33.45 6.36
CA ARG A 42 23.18 33.07 4.96
C ARG A 42 23.38 31.56 4.85
N LYS A 43 22.76 30.98 3.82
CA LYS A 43 22.72 29.55 3.53
C LYS A 43 23.24 29.27 2.13
N THR A 44 23.77 28.07 1.97
CA THR A 44 24.19 27.55 0.67
C THR A 44 23.38 26.30 0.38
N PHE A 45 22.59 26.30 -0.68
CA PHE A 45 21.74 25.16 -1.02
C PHE A 45 21.78 24.89 -2.51
N LEU A 46 22.21 23.67 -2.89
CA LEU A 46 22.38 23.22 -4.29
C LEU A 46 23.19 24.21 -5.15
N GLY A 47 24.24 24.78 -4.57
CA GLY A 47 25.14 25.75 -5.23
C GLY A 47 24.60 27.19 -5.30
N GLN A 48 23.38 27.45 -4.80
CA GLN A 48 22.85 28.80 -4.66
C GLN A 48 23.17 29.36 -3.27
N HIS A 49 23.32 30.69 -3.15
CA HIS A 49 23.65 31.35 -1.89
C HIS A 49 22.68 32.49 -1.58
N GLY A 50 22.13 32.52 -0.38
CA GLY A 50 21.17 33.54 0.03
C GLY A 50 20.69 33.35 1.46
N ASP A 51 19.91 34.29 1.97
CA ASP A 51 19.25 34.18 3.27
C ASP A 51 17.93 33.40 3.10
N PHE A 52 18.04 32.17 2.57
CA PHE A 52 16.89 31.37 2.16
C PHE A 52 16.01 30.97 3.34
N ASP A 53 14.70 31.04 3.14
CA ASP A 53 13.70 30.41 4.01
C ASP A 53 13.23 29.06 3.44
N GLY A 54 12.24 28.45 4.12
CA GLY A 54 11.71 27.15 3.70
C GLY A 54 11.03 27.19 2.32
N ASP A 55 10.38 28.30 1.95
CA ASP A 55 9.71 28.43 0.66
C ASP A 55 10.73 28.61 -0.47
N ASP A 56 11.81 29.36 -0.22
CA ASP A 56 12.94 29.49 -1.16
C ASP A 56 13.58 28.12 -1.46
N VAL A 57 13.82 27.31 -0.43
CA VAL A 57 14.37 25.96 -0.60
C VAL A 57 13.44 25.09 -1.44
N LEU A 58 12.12 25.18 -1.23
CA LEU A 58 11.15 24.47 -2.06
C LEU A 58 11.21 24.93 -3.53
N ASN A 59 11.30 26.24 -3.78
CA ASN A 59 11.42 26.77 -5.13
C ASN A 59 12.70 26.26 -5.82
N ILE A 60 13.85 26.31 -5.15
CA ILE A 60 15.13 25.81 -5.67
C ILE A 60 15.04 24.31 -6.01
N ILE A 61 14.36 23.51 -5.18
CA ILE A 61 14.12 22.08 -5.45
C ILE A 61 13.23 21.89 -6.68
N LEU A 62 12.19 22.71 -6.85
CA LEU A 62 11.27 22.65 -7.98
C LEU A 62 11.88 23.21 -9.28
N GLU A 63 12.94 24.00 -9.21
CA GLU A 63 13.71 24.38 -10.41
C GLU A 63 14.49 23.19 -11.00
N GLN A 64 14.84 22.20 -10.17
CA GLN A 64 15.57 21.01 -10.62
C GLN A 64 14.65 20.04 -11.39
N LYS A 65 14.94 19.83 -12.67
CA LYS A 65 14.27 18.81 -13.50
C LYS A 65 14.31 17.41 -12.88
N GLN A 66 15.35 17.11 -12.10
CA GLN A 66 15.48 15.86 -11.37
C GLN A 66 14.30 15.59 -10.42
N THR A 67 13.70 16.64 -9.83
CA THR A 67 12.49 16.51 -9.01
C THR A 67 11.31 16.00 -9.84
N ALA A 68 11.13 16.53 -11.06
CA ALA A 68 10.05 16.09 -11.94
C ALA A 68 10.26 14.63 -12.40
N LEU A 69 11.50 14.25 -12.72
CA LEU A 69 11.87 12.86 -13.07
C LEU A 69 11.59 11.90 -11.92
N TYR A 70 12.02 12.25 -10.70
CA TYR A 70 11.84 11.38 -9.53
C TYR A 70 10.37 11.18 -9.18
N ILE A 71 9.58 12.26 -9.14
CA ILE A 71 8.14 12.18 -8.85
C ILE A 71 7.42 11.41 -9.95
N SER A 72 7.70 11.70 -11.23
CA SER A 72 7.06 11.00 -12.36
C SER A 72 7.41 9.51 -12.38
N SER A 73 8.66 9.15 -12.03
CA SER A 73 9.08 7.76 -11.87
C SER A 73 8.28 7.05 -10.78
N LYS A 74 8.08 7.69 -9.62
CA LYS A 74 7.27 7.15 -8.53
C LYS A 74 5.80 6.98 -8.91
N VAL A 75 5.21 7.98 -9.55
CA VAL A 75 3.82 7.93 -10.01
C VAL A 75 3.64 6.86 -11.09
N PHE A 76 4.56 6.75 -12.04
CA PHE A 76 4.56 5.71 -13.07
C PHE A 76 4.64 4.32 -12.44
N GLN A 77 5.58 4.09 -11.52
CA GLN A 77 5.71 2.81 -10.83
C GLN A 77 4.47 2.45 -10.00
N PHE A 78 3.81 3.47 -9.44
CA PHE A 78 2.62 3.28 -8.63
C PHE A 78 1.36 3.01 -9.47
N PHE A 79 1.18 3.60 -10.66
CA PHE A 79 -0.05 3.41 -11.43
C PHE A 79 0.08 2.47 -12.62
N VAL A 80 1.28 2.32 -13.19
CA VAL A 80 1.48 1.67 -14.49
C VAL A 80 2.14 0.31 -14.34
N ASN A 81 3.41 0.29 -13.90
CA ASN A 81 4.18 -0.94 -13.80
C ASN A 81 5.41 -0.73 -12.90
N GLU A 82 5.74 -1.71 -12.07
CA GLU A 82 6.95 -1.67 -11.23
C GLU A 82 8.24 -1.57 -12.04
N GLN A 83 8.24 -2.08 -13.27
CA GLN A 83 9.35 -1.93 -14.21
C GLN A 83 9.30 -0.54 -14.87
N PRO A 84 10.29 0.33 -14.62
CA PRO A 84 10.27 1.69 -15.15
C PRO A 84 10.53 1.70 -16.66
N ASP A 85 9.69 2.42 -17.39
CA ASP A 85 9.93 2.78 -18.80
C ASP A 85 10.56 4.17 -18.86
N THR A 86 11.87 4.24 -19.10
CA THR A 86 12.64 5.49 -19.03
C THR A 86 12.15 6.55 -20.00
N ASP A 87 11.69 6.14 -21.18
CA ASP A 87 11.25 7.05 -22.24
C ASP A 87 9.90 7.67 -21.88
N LYS A 88 8.96 6.85 -21.37
CA LYS A 88 7.66 7.36 -20.89
C LYS A 88 7.83 8.23 -19.65
N ILE A 89 8.69 7.84 -18.72
CA ILE A 89 8.98 8.63 -17.51
C ILE A 89 9.60 9.98 -17.88
N ALA A 90 10.54 10.02 -18.82
CA ALA A 90 11.13 11.28 -19.29
C ALA A 90 10.07 12.20 -19.94
N TRP A 91 9.21 11.63 -20.80
CA TRP A 91 8.11 12.36 -21.42
C TRP A 91 7.13 12.94 -20.39
N LEU A 92 6.72 12.14 -19.40
CA LEU A 92 5.87 12.59 -18.30
C LEU A 92 6.56 13.68 -17.47
N ALA A 93 7.85 13.51 -17.16
CA ALA A 93 8.60 14.44 -16.34
C ALA A 93 8.77 15.80 -16.99
N ASP A 94 9.06 15.86 -18.30
CA ASP A 94 9.17 17.14 -19.01
C ASP A 94 7.84 17.89 -19.02
N ARG A 95 6.72 17.19 -19.23
CA ARG A 95 5.38 17.80 -19.19
C ARG A 95 5.00 18.25 -17.78
N PHE A 96 5.29 17.41 -16.78
CA PHE A 96 5.04 17.72 -15.38
C PHE A 96 5.83 18.96 -14.92
N TYR A 97 7.11 19.05 -15.29
CA TYR A 97 7.97 20.20 -15.05
C TYR A 97 7.41 21.47 -15.72
N ASN A 98 7.15 21.42 -17.02
CA ASN A 98 6.65 22.57 -17.80
C ASN A 98 5.26 23.05 -17.36
N SER A 99 4.45 22.17 -16.77
CA SER A 99 3.12 22.51 -16.25
C SER A 99 3.16 23.28 -14.92
N GLY A 100 4.34 23.39 -14.29
CA GLY A 100 4.48 23.89 -12.92
C GLY A 100 4.03 22.86 -11.89
N TYR A 101 4.39 21.59 -12.07
CA TYR A 101 4.12 20.50 -11.12
C TYR A 101 2.62 20.23 -10.86
N LYS A 102 1.76 20.37 -11.88
CA LYS A 102 0.33 20.05 -11.76
C LYS A 102 0.11 18.54 -11.73
N ILE A 103 -0.16 17.99 -10.55
CA ILE A 103 -0.40 16.55 -10.34
C ILE A 103 -1.57 16.06 -11.20
N ALA A 104 -2.65 16.84 -11.32
CA ALA A 104 -3.79 16.47 -12.15
C ALA A 104 -3.39 16.26 -13.62
N GLY A 105 -2.54 17.13 -14.17
CA GLY A 105 -2.05 16.99 -15.55
C GLY A 105 -1.16 15.77 -15.74
N LEU A 106 -0.30 15.46 -14.75
CA LEU A 106 0.50 14.23 -14.77
C LEU A 106 -0.37 12.96 -14.79
N LEU A 107 -1.43 12.94 -13.96
CA LEU A 107 -2.37 11.81 -13.92
C LEU A 107 -3.21 11.71 -15.20
N GLU A 108 -3.64 12.84 -15.75
CA GLU A 108 -4.36 12.89 -17.03
C GLU A 108 -3.50 12.36 -18.17
N ASP A 109 -2.24 12.79 -18.28
CA ASP A 109 -1.29 12.29 -19.28
C ASP A 109 -1.09 10.77 -19.18
N ILE A 110 -1.08 10.20 -17.97
CA ILE A 110 -0.97 8.74 -17.76
C ILE A 110 -2.27 8.05 -18.20
N PHE A 111 -3.42 8.44 -17.67
CA PHE A 111 -4.67 7.71 -17.87
C PHE A 111 -5.29 7.91 -19.26
N THR A 112 -4.92 8.94 -20.00
CA THR A 112 -5.38 9.17 -21.37
C THR A 112 -4.46 8.57 -22.43
N SER A 113 -3.26 8.13 -22.05
CA SER A 113 -2.30 7.55 -22.97
C SER A 113 -2.68 6.14 -23.41
N GLU A 114 -2.60 5.86 -24.71
CA GLU A 114 -2.86 4.51 -25.26
C GLU A 114 -1.95 3.44 -24.63
N TRP A 115 -0.67 3.79 -24.39
CA TRP A 115 0.30 2.87 -23.82
C TRP A 115 -0.07 2.41 -22.41
N PHE A 116 -0.88 3.16 -21.66
CA PHE A 116 -1.31 2.77 -20.31
C PHE A 116 -2.15 1.49 -20.31
N TYR A 117 -2.91 1.26 -21.38
CA TYR A 117 -3.83 0.13 -21.54
C TYR A 117 -3.20 -1.07 -22.26
N GLU A 118 -1.89 -1.04 -22.53
CA GLU A 118 -1.19 -2.17 -23.13
C GLU A 118 -1.20 -3.40 -22.21
N GLN A 119 -1.29 -4.59 -22.80
CA GLN A 119 -1.41 -5.85 -22.05
C GLN A 119 -0.26 -6.10 -21.05
N ARG A 120 0.92 -5.50 -21.29
CA ARG A 120 2.09 -5.61 -20.39
C ARG A 120 1.93 -4.83 -19.07
N HIS A 121 0.96 -3.93 -18.96
CA HIS A 121 0.69 -3.15 -17.75
C HIS A 121 -0.51 -3.66 -16.95
N ILE A 122 -1.35 -4.51 -17.55
CA ILE A 122 -2.53 -5.08 -16.89
C ILE A 122 -2.11 -6.23 -15.96
N GLY A 123 -2.39 -6.11 -14.65
CA GLY A 123 -2.02 -7.14 -13.68
C GLY A 123 -0.51 -7.23 -13.43
N ALA A 124 0.22 -6.14 -13.68
CA ALA A 124 1.67 -6.09 -13.58
C ALA A 124 2.18 -5.76 -12.17
N ARG A 125 1.28 -5.38 -11.25
CA ARG A 125 1.62 -4.97 -9.89
C ARG A 125 1.05 -5.94 -8.87
N ILE A 126 1.73 -6.04 -7.73
CA ILE A 126 1.20 -6.75 -6.57
C ILE A 126 0.35 -5.78 -5.76
N LYS A 127 -0.91 -6.13 -5.49
CA LYS A 127 -1.80 -5.39 -4.58
C LYS A 127 -1.12 -5.22 -3.23
N SER A 128 -0.99 -3.98 -2.78
CA SER A 128 -0.65 -3.69 -1.39
C SER A 128 -1.70 -4.31 -0.45
N PRO A 129 -1.35 -4.63 0.81
CA PRO A 129 -2.32 -5.20 1.76
C PRO A 129 -3.63 -4.42 1.85
N VAL A 130 -3.59 -3.09 1.82
CA VAL A 130 -4.79 -2.25 1.86
C VAL A 130 -5.59 -2.35 0.56
N GLU A 131 -4.94 -2.30 -0.62
CA GLU A 131 -5.63 -2.51 -1.90
C GLU A 131 -6.30 -3.88 -1.97
N LEU A 132 -5.66 -4.91 -1.40
CA LEU A 132 -6.22 -6.26 -1.32
C LEU A 132 -7.49 -6.28 -0.46
N LEU A 133 -7.41 -5.81 0.79
CA LEU A 133 -8.54 -5.81 1.73
C LEU A 133 -9.72 -4.96 1.24
N VAL A 134 -9.44 -3.73 0.78
CA VAL A 134 -10.47 -2.84 0.25
C VAL A 134 -11.04 -3.39 -1.06
N GLY A 135 -10.21 -4.00 -1.91
CA GLY A 135 -10.66 -4.68 -3.13
C GLY A 135 -11.66 -5.79 -2.84
N MET A 136 -11.39 -6.63 -1.82
CA MET A 136 -12.32 -7.68 -1.38
C MET A 136 -13.65 -7.10 -0.91
N GLN A 137 -13.63 -6.08 -0.05
CA GLN A 137 -14.85 -5.43 0.48
C GLN A 137 -15.66 -4.71 -0.60
N ARG A 138 -15.01 -4.19 -1.64
CA ARG A 138 -15.70 -3.57 -2.78
C ARG A 138 -16.36 -4.59 -3.69
N MET A 139 -15.71 -5.74 -3.87
CA MET A 139 -16.20 -6.81 -4.73
C MET A 139 -17.33 -7.61 -4.07
N LEU A 140 -17.19 -7.86 -2.76
CA LEU A 140 -18.18 -8.48 -1.91
C LEU A 140 -18.57 -7.46 -0.82
N PRO A 141 -19.59 -6.63 -1.06
CA PRO A 141 -20.08 -5.69 -0.04
C PRO A 141 -20.35 -6.44 1.26
N MET A 142 -19.63 -6.07 2.31
CA MET A 142 -19.67 -6.77 3.58
C MET A 142 -19.54 -5.80 4.75
N LYS A 143 -20.10 -6.17 5.89
CA LYS A 143 -19.90 -5.47 7.15
C LYS A 143 -19.07 -6.34 8.07
N ILE A 144 -17.88 -5.87 8.42
CA ILE A 144 -17.01 -6.55 9.38
C ILE A 144 -17.51 -6.20 10.78
N GLU A 145 -17.75 -7.22 11.61
CA GLU A 145 -18.29 -7.05 12.95
C GLU A 145 -17.28 -6.40 13.91
N ASN A 146 -16.01 -6.80 13.80
CA ASN A 146 -14.92 -6.28 14.62
C ASN A 146 -13.92 -5.47 13.78
N GLU A 147 -13.99 -4.13 13.89
CA GLU A 147 -13.06 -3.23 13.21
C GLU A 147 -11.60 -3.42 13.66
N GLU A 148 -11.35 -3.89 14.89
CA GLU A 148 -9.98 -4.18 15.36
C GLU A 148 -9.34 -5.33 14.59
N SER A 149 -10.14 -6.28 14.09
CA SER A 149 -9.65 -7.39 13.25
C SER A 149 -9.03 -6.89 11.94
N LEU A 150 -9.49 -5.76 11.41
CA LEU A 150 -8.87 -5.11 10.24
C LEU A 150 -7.49 -4.54 10.56
N ILE A 151 -7.31 -3.99 11.76
CA ILE A 151 -6.00 -3.46 12.20
C ILE A 151 -5.02 -4.63 12.38
N VAL A 152 -5.48 -5.75 12.94
CA VAL A 152 -4.67 -6.97 13.07
C VAL A 152 -4.27 -7.50 11.69
N LEU A 153 -5.20 -7.62 10.74
CA LEU A 153 -4.90 -8.01 9.35
C LEU A 153 -3.87 -7.09 8.70
N GLN A 154 -4.06 -5.78 8.82
CA GLN A 154 -3.13 -4.77 8.31
C GLN A 154 -1.71 -4.96 8.87
N ARG A 155 -1.60 -5.21 10.18
CA ARG A 155 -0.32 -5.48 10.84
C ARG A 155 0.32 -6.78 10.35
N LEU A 156 -0.45 -7.87 10.27
CA LEU A 156 0.04 -9.17 9.82
C LEU A 156 0.51 -9.15 8.37
N LEU A 157 -0.15 -8.36 7.53
CA LEU A 157 0.18 -8.20 6.11
C LEU A 157 1.26 -7.13 5.86
N GLY A 158 1.68 -6.38 6.88
CA GLY A 158 2.80 -5.43 6.80
C GLY A 158 2.45 -4.01 6.35
N GLN A 159 1.17 -3.62 6.33
CA GLN A 159 0.75 -2.26 5.99
C GLN A 159 -0.38 -1.77 6.90
N MET A 160 0.00 -1.11 8.00
CA MET A 160 -0.92 -0.43 8.90
C MET A 160 -1.09 1.03 8.46
N LEU A 161 -2.32 1.45 8.15
CA LEU A 161 -2.59 2.82 7.73
C LEU A 161 -2.11 3.84 8.77
N PHE A 162 -1.57 4.95 8.30
CA PHE A 162 -0.99 6.05 9.11
C PHE A 162 0.23 5.68 9.97
N TYR A 163 0.74 4.44 9.88
CA TYR A 163 1.92 3.98 10.61
C TYR A 163 2.96 3.37 9.66
N PRO A 164 3.62 4.19 8.80
CA PRO A 164 4.67 3.69 7.92
C PRO A 164 5.93 3.30 8.73
N PRO A 165 6.70 2.30 8.26
CA PRO A 165 7.87 1.82 8.98
C PRO A 165 8.97 2.88 9.10
N ASN A 166 9.10 3.77 8.10
CA ASN A 166 10.06 4.87 8.08
C ASN A 166 9.58 6.02 7.20
N VAL A 167 10.38 7.08 7.10
CA VAL A 167 10.10 8.30 6.30
C VAL A 167 9.98 8.06 4.79
N ALA A 168 10.43 6.91 4.27
CA ALA A 168 10.26 6.52 2.87
C ALA A 168 8.91 5.83 2.60
N GLY A 169 8.09 5.58 3.64
CA GLY A 169 6.81 4.89 3.53
C GLY A 169 6.98 3.37 3.52
N TRP A 170 6.04 2.66 2.90
CA TRP A 170 6.13 1.20 2.73
C TRP A 170 6.86 0.84 1.43
N PRO A 171 7.77 -0.14 1.46
CA PRO A 171 8.30 -0.70 0.24
C PRO A 171 7.18 -1.42 -0.53
N GLY A 172 7.09 -1.17 -1.83
CA GLY A 172 6.07 -1.75 -2.69
C GLY A 172 6.53 -3.03 -3.42
N GLY A 173 5.59 -3.64 -4.14
CA GLY A 173 5.83 -4.76 -5.03
C GLY A 173 6.13 -6.06 -4.30
N ARG A 174 7.23 -6.73 -4.65
CA ARG A 174 7.57 -8.06 -4.10
C ARG A 174 7.79 -8.08 -2.59
N THR A 175 8.06 -6.95 -1.96
CA THR A 175 8.19 -6.86 -0.49
C THR A 175 6.91 -7.20 0.26
N TRP A 176 5.77 -7.13 -0.43
CA TRP A 176 4.48 -7.55 0.09
C TRP A 176 4.29 -9.06 0.18
N ILE A 177 5.18 -9.83 -0.45
CA ILE A 177 5.09 -11.28 -0.60
C ILE A 177 6.30 -11.95 0.01
N ASP A 178 6.04 -12.77 1.01
CA ASP A 178 6.95 -13.77 1.56
C ASP A 178 6.17 -15.06 1.85
N SER A 179 6.86 -16.12 2.27
CA SER A 179 6.24 -17.43 2.50
C SER A 179 5.08 -17.39 3.51
N SER A 180 5.13 -16.52 4.51
CA SER A 180 4.08 -16.37 5.53
C SER A 180 2.96 -15.43 5.07
N THR A 181 3.29 -14.29 4.48
CA THR A 181 2.30 -13.30 4.03
C THR A 181 1.53 -13.78 2.81
N MET A 182 2.15 -14.55 1.90
CA MET A 182 1.45 -15.18 0.78
C MET A 182 0.37 -16.15 1.27
N MET A 183 0.71 -17.04 2.20
CA MET A 183 -0.25 -17.97 2.78
C MET A 183 -1.41 -17.24 3.48
N LEU A 184 -1.08 -16.20 4.25
CA LEU A 184 -2.11 -15.39 4.91
C LEU A 184 -3.01 -14.69 3.89
N ARG A 185 -2.43 -14.04 2.86
CA ARG A 185 -3.15 -13.36 1.77
C ARG A 185 -4.15 -14.27 1.07
N MET A 186 -3.77 -15.51 0.78
CA MET A 186 -4.65 -16.51 0.17
C MET A 186 -5.74 -16.99 1.14
N ARG A 187 -5.49 -16.96 2.46
CA ARG A 187 -6.46 -17.36 3.49
C ARG A 187 -7.45 -16.25 3.87
N VAL A 188 -7.13 -14.98 3.64
CA VAL A 188 -8.00 -13.84 4.00
C VAL A 188 -9.45 -14.01 3.51
N PRO A 189 -9.73 -14.41 2.24
CA PRO A 189 -11.11 -14.61 1.79
C PRO A 189 -11.87 -15.65 2.64
N GLN A 190 -11.19 -16.72 3.07
CA GLN A 190 -11.77 -17.76 3.90
C GLN A 190 -12.01 -17.27 5.33
N LEU A 191 -11.06 -16.54 5.91
CA LEU A 191 -11.18 -15.97 7.26
C LEU A 191 -12.35 -14.97 7.39
N ILE A 192 -12.73 -14.31 6.29
CA ILE A 192 -13.85 -13.36 6.26
C ILE A 192 -15.21 -14.09 6.22
N ASN A 193 -15.26 -15.30 5.66
CA ASN A 193 -16.50 -16.06 5.46
C ASN A 193 -16.75 -17.12 6.54
N ASP A 194 -15.68 -17.74 7.05
CA ASP A 194 -15.75 -18.77 8.08
C ASP A 194 -15.43 -18.18 9.45
N GLU A 195 -16.09 -18.65 10.51
CA GLU A 195 -15.79 -18.32 11.91
C GLU A 195 -14.45 -18.96 12.36
N ASP A 196 -13.38 -18.75 11.60
CA ASP A 196 -12.08 -19.38 11.81
C ASP A 196 -11.17 -18.49 12.68
N GLU A 197 -10.50 -19.11 13.66
CA GLU A 197 -9.63 -18.42 14.61
C GLU A 197 -8.26 -18.11 13.99
N MET A 198 -7.81 -16.85 14.15
CA MET A 198 -6.56 -16.35 13.58
C MET A 198 -5.32 -16.86 14.37
N ASN A 199 -4.82 -18.05 14.03
CA ASN A 199 -3.61 -18.62 14.63
C ASN A 199 -2.31 -18.20 13.91
N VAL A 200 -2.10 -16.88 13.70
CA VAL A 200 -0.87 -16.36 13.06
C VAL A 200 -0.29 -15.22 13.88
N SER A 201 0.99 -15.32 14.23
CA SER A 201 1.72 -14.26 14.94
C SER A 201 2.26 -13.22 13.96
N PRO A 202 2.19 -11.91 14.29
CA PRO A 202 2.90 -10.87 13.53
C PRO A 202 4.40 -11.13 13.48
N LYS A 203 5.04 -10.69 12.40
CA LYS A 203 6.51 -10.59 12.35
C LYS A 203 6.98 -9.52 13.34
N ASP A 204 8.14 -9.77 13.93
CA ASP A 204 8.79 -8.79 14.80
C ASP A 204 9.40 -7.66 13.94
N ASP A 205 9.09 -6.41 14.30
CA ASP A 205 9.66 -5.20 13.67
C ASP A 205 11.08 -4.96 14.22
N ASP A 206 12.06 -5.73 13.72
CA ASP A 206 13.48 -5.58 14.10
C ASP A 206 14.03 -4.18 13.75
N ASP A 207 13.46 -3.52 12.73
CA ASP A 207 13.91 -2.22 12.22
C ASP A 207 13.53 -1.02 13.13
N GLN A 208 12.50 -1.15 13.97
CA GLN A 208 12.13 -0.10 14.95
C GLN A 208 12.83 -0.28 16.31
N MET A 209 13.36 -1.47 16.57
CA MET A 209 13.96 -1.85 17.87
C MET A 209 15.49 -1.69 17.89
N MET A 210 16.11 -1.17 16.83
CA MET A 210 17.57 -0.92 16.74
C MET A 210 18.41 -2.09 17.25
N GLY A 211 18.03 -3.34 16.94
CA GLY A 211 18.78 -4.53 17.30
C GLY A 211 18.95 -4.80 18.81
N SER A 212 18.11 -4.24 19.70
CA SER A 212 18.15 -4.58 21.13
C SER A 212 17.41 -5.90 21.42
N GLY A 213 17.83 -6.98 20.76
CA GLY A 213 17.30 -8.33 20.95
C GLY A 213 18.05 -9.15 22.00
N GLU A 214 19.35 -8.91 22.21
CA GLU A 214 20.15 -9.70 23.15
C GLU A 214 21.32 -8.89 23.74
N SER A 215 21.13 -8.35 24.95
CA SER A 215 22.14 -8.24 26.02
C SER A 215 21.65 -7.22 27.05
N THR A 216 21.19 -7.70 28.20
CA THR A 216 21.58 -7.25 29.56
C THR A 216 20.62 -7.93 30.53
N SER A 217 21.14 -8.93 31.25
CA SER A 217 20.53 -9.50 32.44
C SER A 217 20.38 -8.43 33.54
N MET A 218 19.16 -8.18 34.01
CA MET A 218 18.88 -7.91 35.43
C MET A 218 17.38 -8.07 35.72
N GLU A 219 17.09 -8.89 36.74
CA GLU A 219 15.87 -9.64 37.01
C GLU A 219 14.65 -8.84 37.52
N VAL A 220 14.54 -7.53 37.33
CA VAL A 220 13.52 -6.73 38.05
C VAL A 220 12.30 -6.33 37.20
N SER A 221 12.29 -6.57 35.88
CA SER A 221 11.18 -6.15 35.01
C SER A 221 10.23 -7.27 34.56
N SER A 222 10.44 -8.52 34.98
CA SER A 222 9.67 -9.69 34.52
C SER A 222 8.18 -9.60 34.89
N LYS A 223 7.81 -8.98 36.02
CA LYS A 223 6.39 -8.85 36.42
C LYS A 223 5.63 -7.74 35.68
N MET A 224 6.31 -6.70 35.19
CA MET A 224 5.66 -5.60 34.46
C MET A 224 5.62 -5.87 32.95
N MET A 225 6.64 -6.54 32.40
CA MET A 225 6.66 -7.04 31.02
C MET A 225 5.74 -8.26 30.81
N ALA A 226 5.54 -9.11 31.83
CA ALA A 226 4.55 -10.19 31.74
C ALA A 226 3.11 -9.66 31.71
N LYS A 227 2.83 -8.47 32.29
CA LYS A 227 1.50 -7.83 32.21
C LYS A 227 1.22 -7.24 30.82
N VAL A 228 2.25 -6.74 30.13
CA VAL A 228 2.12 -6.23 28.76
C VAL A 228 2.11 -7.38 27.73
N LYS A 229 2.91 -8.44 27.92
CA LYS A 229 2.87 -9.66 27.07
C LYS A 229 1.63 -10.53 27.30
N SER A 230 0.96 -10.41 28.45
CA SER A 230 -0.32 -11.10 28.76
C SER A 230 -1.57 -10.29 28.42
N GLN A 231 -1.40 -9.03 28.00
CA GLN A 231 -2.35 -8.39 27.08
C GLN A 231 -2.17 -9.00 25.69
N LYS A 232 -2.41 -10.32 25.66
CA LYS A 232 -2.70 -11.12 24.47
C LYS A 232 -3.51 -10.27 23.49
N LEU A 233 -3.31 -10.51 22.20
CA LEU A 233 -4.38 -10.46 21.21
C LEU A 233 -5.52 -11.41 21.67
N LYS A 234 -6.21 -11.05 22.75
CA LYS A 234 -7.47 -11.62 23.23
C LYS A 234 -8.66 -10.99 22.50
N GLY A 235 -8.39 -10.02 21.61
CA GLY A 235 -9.34 -9.36 20.73
C GLY A 235 -9.15 -9.71 19.25
N ALA A 236 -8.24 -10.63 18.90
CA ALA A 236 -8.28 -11.29 17.59
C ALA A 236 -9.40 -12.34 17.60
N GLY A 237 -10.64 -11.87 17.81
CA GLY A 237 -11.82 -12.68 17.54
C GLY A 237 -11.82 -13.08 16.06
N ALA A 238 -12.60 -14.11 15.74
CA ALA A 238 -12.86 -14.48 14.35
C ALA A 238 -13.19 -13.24 13.51
N ILE A 239 -12.70 -13.21 12.27
CA ILE A 239 -12.97 -12.10 11.34
C ILE A 239 -14.36 -12.31 10.78
N ASN A 240 -15.37 -12.13 11.62
CA ASN A 240 -16.74 -12.29 11.19
C ASN A 240 -17.12 -11.10 10.31
N ALA A 241 -17.56 -11.41 9.10
CA ALA A 241 -18.15 -10.44 8.19
C ALA A 241 -19.52 -10.91 7.72
N ASP A 242 -20.49 -10.01 7.79
CA ASP A 242 -21.79 -10.19 7.17
C ASP A 242 -21.70 -9.76 5.71
N ILE A 243 -21.67 -10.72 4.79
CA ILE A 243 -21.50 -10.49 3.34
C ILE A 243 -22.87 -10.44 2.65
N ASP A 244 -23.15 -9.35 1.94
CA ASP A 244 -24.33 -9.24 1.07
C ASP A 244 -24.09 -10.00 -0.25
N TRP A 245 -24.40 -11.30 -0.21
CA TRP A 245 -24.34 -12.16 -1.38
C TRP A 245 -25.45 -11.90 -2.39
N GLY A 246 -26.54 -11.22 -2.02
CA GLY A 246 -27.72 -11.06 -2.88
C GLY A 246 -27.38 -10.26 -4.13
N ALA A 247 -26.73 -9.11 -3.96
CA ALA A 247 -26.30 -8.29 -5.09
C ALA A 247 -25.31 -9.02 -6.01
N TYR A 248 -24.40 -9.78 -5.43
CA TYR A 248 -23.35 -10.48 -6.16
C TYR A 248 -23.88 -11.67 -6.97
N THR A 249 -24.74 -12.50 -6.38
CA THR A 249 -25.23 -13.70 -7.07
C THR A 249 -26.28 -13.39 -8.13
N ASN A 250 -27.03 -12.30 -7.97
CA ASN A 250 -27.95 -11.77 -9.00
C ASN A 250 -27.22 -11.44 -10.32
N HIS A 251 -25.96 -10.99 -10.25
CA HIS A 251 -25.15 -10.70 -11.44
C HIS A 251 -24.94 -11.95 -12.31
N PHE A 252 -24.85 -13.13 -11.69
CA PHE A 252 -24.56 -14.39 -12.37
C PHE A 252 -25.80 -15.26 -12.62
N GLU A 253 -27.02 -14.79 -12.35
CA GLU A 253 -28.24 -15.60 -12.51
C GLU A 253 -28.44 -16.14 -13.93
N LYS A 254 -28.11 -15.33 -14.94
CA LYS A 254 -28.33 -15.66 -16.36
C LYS A 254 -27.21 -16.46 -17.02
N THR A 255 -26.08 -16.67 -16.33
CA THR A 255 -24.91 -17.34 -16.88
C THR A 255 -25.04 -18.87 -16.83
N PRO A 256 -24.77 -19.62 -17.92
CA PRO A 256 -24.74 -21.08 -17.87
C PRO A 256 -23.68 -21.62 -16.90
N ARG A 257 -23.96 -22.73 -16.20
CA ARG A 257 -23.05 -23.31 -15.18
C ARG A 257 -21.64 -23.62 -15.71
N GLU A 258 -21.53 -23.92 -17.01
CA GLU A 258 -20.25 -24.18 -17.68
C GLU A 258 -19.39 -22.93 -17.86
N LYS A 259 -20.02 -21.76 -18.05
CA LYS A 259 -19.33 -20.47 -18.25
C LYS A 259 -19.15 -19.68 -16.96
N LEU A 260 -19.85 -20.08 -15.90
CA LEU A 260 -19.88 -19.38 -14.62
C LEU A 260 -18.47 -19.10 -14.06
N ILE A 261 -17.58 -20.09 -14.06
CA ILE A 261 -16.21 -19.93 -13.54
C ILE A 261 -15.42 -18.93 -14.38
N ASN A 262 -15.55 -18.99 -15.70
CA ASN A 262 -14.82 -18.08 -16.61
C ASN A 262 -15.33 -16.65 -16.47
N ASP A 263 -16.65 -16.46 -16.35
CA ASP A 263 -17.26 -15.15 -16.14
C ASP A 263 -16.86 -14.60 -14.76
N MET A 264 -16.90 -15.42 -13.70
CA MET A 264 -16.46 -15.02 -12.36
C MET A 264 -14.98 -14.66 -12.33
N ALA A 265 -14.12 -15.47 -12.97
CA ALA A 265 -12.70 -15.19 -13.11
C ALA A 265 -12.46 -13.91 -13.91
N ALA A 266 -13.25 -13.62 -14.95
CA ALA A 266 -13.13 -12.39 -15.73
C ALA A 266 -13.52 -11.13 -14.94
N VAL A 267 -14.39 -11.25 -13.94
CA VAL A 267 -14.74 -10.12 -13.05
C VAL A 267 -13.73 -9.99 -11.90
N LEU A 268 -13.26 -11.10 -11.33
CA LEU A 268 -12.38 -11.13 -10.15
C LEU A 268 -10.90 -10.93 -10.49
N LEU A 269 -10.43 -11.47 -11.61
CA LEU A 269 -9.04 -11.49 -12.01
C LEU A 269 -8.81 -10.47 -13.13
N GLN A 270 -7.74 -9.69 -12.98
CA GLN A 270 -7.32 -8.75 -14.02
C GLN A 270 -6.35 -9.40 -15.02
N THR A 271 -5.75 -10.53 -14.64
CA THR A 271 -4.86 -11.30 -15.50
C THR A 271 -5.65 -12.31 -16.33
N LYS A 272 -5.23 -12.55 -17.58
CA LYS A 272 -5.85 -13.55 -18.47
C LYS A 272 -5.46 -14.99 -18.13
N THR A 273 -4.82 -15.22 -16.99
CA THR A 273 -4.32 -16.54 -16.61
C THR A 273 -5.51 -17.39 -16.21
N ALA A 274 -5.79 -18.41 -17.03
CA ALA A 274 -6.84 -19.39 -16.78
C ALA A 274 -6.48 -20.19 -15.52
N VAL A 275 -6.98 -19.78 -14.36
CA VAL A 275 -7.05 -20.67 -13.21
C VAL A 275 -7.76 -21.93 -13.69
N GLY A 276 -7.11 -23.09 -13.54
CA GLY A 276 -7.64 -24.34 -14.06
C GLY A 276 -9.05 -24.57 -13.52
N SER A 277 -10.06 -24.51 -14.40
CA SER A 277 -11.47 -24.63 -14.01
C SER A 277 -11.77 -25.92 -13.22
N ASN A 278 -10.93 -26.94 -13.40
CA ASN A 278 -11.03 -28.22 -12.69
C ASN A 278 -10.59 -28.12 -11.22
N LEU A 279 -9.61 -27.27 -10.88
CA LEU A 279 -9.15 -27.09 -9.51
C LEU A 279 -10.22 -26.37 -8.67
N ILE A 280 -10.84 -25.32 -9.25
CA ILE A 280 -11.93 -24.59 -8.58
C ILE A 280 -13.14 -25.51 -8.35
N LYS A 281 -13.51 -26.33 -9.35
CA LYS A 281 -14.62 -27.29 -9.22
C LYS A 281 -14.39 -28.32 -8.12
N GLN A 282 -13.16 -28.78 -7.92
CA GLN A 282 -12.82 -29.80 -6.93
C GLN A 282 -13.03 -29.33 -5.47
N TYR A 283 -12.94 -28.02 -5.22
CA TYR A 283 -13.08 -27.42 -3.89
C TYR A 283 -14.34 -26.54 -3.74
N SER A 284 -15.24 -26.56 -4.73
CA SER A 284 -16.51 -25.82 -4.67
C SER A 284 -17.66 -26.75 -4.28
N ASP A 285 -18.58 -26.25 -3.46
CA ASP A 285 -19.77 -27.01 -3.06
C ASP A 285 -20.76 -27.11 -4.22
N GLU A 286 -21.05 -28.33 -4.68
CA GLU A 286 -21.98 -28.59 -5.78
C GLU A 286 -23.44 -28.68 -5.35
N SER A 287 -23.73 -28.58 -4.04
CA SER A 287 -25.06 -28.78 -3.45
C SER A 287 -26.13 -27.80 -3.98
N GLY A 288 -25.73 -26.59 -4.37
CA GLY A 288 -26.64 -25.58 -4.92
C GLY A 288 -25.92 -24.50 -5.71
N ARG A 289 -26.61 -23.88 -6.69
CA ARG A 289 -26.02 -22.84 -7.55
C ARG A 289 -25.47 -21.64 -6.75
N GLN A 290 -26.20 -21.22 -5.74
CA GLN A 290 -25.80 -20.14 -4.83
C GLN A 290 -24.57 -20.54 -4.01
N SER A 291 -24.57 -21.71 -3.38
CA SER A 291 -23.40 -22.24 -2.64
C SER A 291 -22.16 -22.41 -3.52
N PHE A 292 -22.36 -22.85 -4.76
CA PHE A 292 -21.28 -22.96 -5.75
C PHE A 292 -20.68 -21.58 -6.09
N ILE A 293 -21.52 -20.56 -6.33
CA ILE A 293 -21.03 -19.19 -6.60
C ILE A 293 -20.23 -18.66 -5.40
N LYS A 294 -20.71 -18.85 -4.17
CA LYS A 294 -20.02 -18.40 -2.96
C LYS A 294 -18.66 -19.07 -2.81
N THR A 295 -18.64 -20.40 -2.79
CA THR A 295 -17.41 -21.19 -2.62
C THR A 295 -16.41 -20.96 -3.75
N ALA A 296 -16.86 -20.96 -5.01
CA ALA A 296 -15.99 -20.68 -6.15
C ALA A 296 -15.41 -19.25 -6.12
N THR A 297 -16.17 -18.25 -5.66
CA THR A 297 -15.67 -16.87 -5.50
C THR A 297 -14.55 -16.80 -4.49
N LEU A 298 -14.73 -17.40 -3.31
CA LEU A 298 -13.72 -17.42 -2.27
C LEU A 298 -12.45 -18.13 -2.75
N GLN A 299 -12.60 -19.27 -3.45
CA GLN A 299 -11.46 -19.99 -4.02
C GLN A 299 -10.72 -19.17 -5.08
N ILE A 300 -11.43 -18.44 -5.95
CA ILE A 300 -10.79 -17.56 -6.94
C ILE A 300 -10.05 -16.41 -6.23
N MET A 301 -10.63 -15.80 -5.20
CA MET A 301 -9.99 -14.74 -4.43
C MET A 301 -8.77 -15.23 -3.63
N SER A 302 -8.73 -16.52 -3.31
CA SER A 302 -7.60 -17.20 -2.68
C SER A 302 -6.46 -17.55 -3.65
N THR A 303 -6.58 -17.26 -4.94
CA THR A 303 -5.52 -17.54 -5.92
C THR A 303 -4.39 -16.50 -5.90
N PRO A 304 -3.15 -16.88 -6.28
CA PRO A 304 -2.07 -15.93 -6.49
C PRO A 304 -2.41 -14.85 -7.53
N GLU A 305 -3.18 -15.18 -8.56
CA GLU A 305 -3.62 -14.27 -9.61
C GLU A 305 -4.46 -13.12 -9.07
N TYR A 306 -5.30 -13.39 -8.05
CA TYR A 306 -6.11 -12.34 -7.41
C TYR A 306 -5.24 -11.30 -6.67
N GLN A 307 -4.00 -11.63 -6.34
CA GLN A 307 -3.07 -10.70 -5.70
C GLN A 307 -2.51 -9.65 -6.66
N LEU A 308 -2.77 -9.76 -7.97
CA LEU A 308 -2.22 -8.88 -9.01
C LEU A 308 -3.22 -7.81 -9.45
N CYS A 309 -2.75 -6.58 -9.70
CA CYS A 309 -3.51 -5.47 -10.27
C CYS A 309 -2.72 -4.69 -11.33
#